data_AF-A0A314Y1R7-F1
#
_entry.id   AF-A0A314Y1R7-F1
#
_cell.length_a   1.000
_cell.length_b   1.000
_cell.length_c   1.000
_cell.angle_alpha   90.00
_cell.angle_beta   90.00
_cell.angle_gamma   90.00
#
_symmetry.space_group_name_H-M   'P 1'
#
loop_
_entity.id
_entity.type
_entity.pdbx_description
1 polymer ?
#
loop_
_entity_poly.entity_id
_entity_poly.type
_entity_poly.pdbx_seq_one_letter_code
_entity_poly.pdbx_strand_id
1 'polypeptide(L)' 'MAEYFSSQRNNMRGTAAALSKTADVTVSQDGSGKFKRIMDAIAAAPSHSQKQFVIFVKKGVYKEYVKIDKTKTRRAPSA' A
#
# COMPACT_ATOMS: atom_id res chain seq x y z
N MET A 1 5.39 0.58 22.76
CA MET A 1 5.30 1.43 21.56
C MET A 1 6.40 1.16 20.52
N ALA A 2 7.63 0.81 20.93
CA ALA A 2 8.73 0.48 20.01
C ALA A 2 8.65 -0.94 19.39
N GLU A 3 7.98 -1.89 20.06
CA GLU A 3 7.90 -3.29 19.60
C GLU A 3 6.93 -3.50 18.43
N TYR A 4 5.89 -2.66 18.32
CA TYR A 4 4.90 -2.73 17.24
C TYR A 4 5.55 -2.51 15.85
N PHE A 5 6.50 -1.59 15.77
CA PHE A 5 7.21 -1.29 14.53
C PHE A 5 8.25 -2.36 14.14
N SER A 6 8.76 -3.14 15.11
CA SER A 6 9.63 -4.29 14.82
C SER A 6 8.85 -5.48 14.27
N SER A 7 7.65 -5.73 14.78
CA SER A 7 6.79 -6.82 14.27
C SER A 7 6.39 -6.63 12.80
N GLN A 8 6.29 -5.39 12.32
CA GLN A 8 5.99 -5.12 10.90
C GLN A 8 7.19 -5.28 9.97
N ARG A 9 8.43 -5.15 10.47
CA ARG A 9 9.66 -5.33 9.66
C ARG A 9 10.01 -6.80 9.42
N ASN A 10 9.69 -7.68 10.37
CA ASN A 10 10.01 -9.11 10.23
C ASN A 10 9.11 -9.84 9.21
N ASN A 11 7.95 -9.29 8.84
CA ASN A 11 6.99 -9.95 7.95
C ASN A 11 7.17 -9.64 6.45
N MET A 12 8.20 -8.86 6.06
CA MET A 12 8.48 -8.47 4.66
C MET A 12 9.84 -8.95 4.14
N ARG A 13 10.39 -10.05 4.68
CA ARG A 13 11.55 -10.75 4.09
C ARG A 13 11.17 -11.60 2.86
N GLY A 14 10.35 -11.05 1.96
CA GLY A 14 9.98 -11.65 0.68
C GLY A 14 10.74 -11.00 -0.47
N THR A 15 11.03 -11.75 -1.54
CA THR A 15 11.56 -11.13 -2.76
C THR A 15 10.52 -10.17 -3.35
N ALA A 16 10.96 -9.12 -4.05
CA ALA A 16 10.06 -8.15 -4.69
C ALA A 16 8.99 -8.82 -5.59
N ALA A 17 9.35 -9.92 -6.25
CA ALA A 17 8.43 -10.71 -7.05
C ALA A 17 7.35 -11.41 -6.22
N ALA A 18 7.70 -11.93 -5.03
CA ALA A 18 6.73 -12.55 -4.13
C ALA A 18 5.75 -11.52 -3.57
N LEU A 19 6.24 -10.36 -3.14
CA LEU A 19 5.41 -9.27 -2.61
C LEU A 19 4.46 -8.69 -3.67
N SER A 20 4.92 -8.57 -4.92
CA SER A 20 4.08 -8.12 -6.02
C SER A 20 2.97 -9.12 -6.37
N LYS A 21 3.17 -10.43 -6.16
CA LYS A 21 2.14 -11.46 -6.41
C LYS A 21 1.03 -11.45 -5.36
N THR A 22 1.35 -11.05 -4.13
CA THR A 22 0.40 -10.99 -3.01
C THR A 22 -0.26 -9.62 -2.85
N ALA A 23 0.14 -8.63 -3.67
CA ALA A 23 -0.43 -7.29 -3.63
C ALA A 23 -1.73 -7.20 -4.42
N ASP A 24 -2.67 -6.40 -3.94
CA ASP A 24 -3.91 -6.11 -4.67
C ASP A 24 -3.62 -5.26 -5.91
N VAL A 25 -2.71 -4.29 -5.78
CA VAL A 25 -2.29 -3.41 -6.88
C VAL A 25 -0.80 -3.08 -6.81
N THR A 26 -0.20 -2.82 -7.98
CA THR A 26 1.21 -2.43 -8.10
C THR A 26 1.34 -1.05 -8.74
N VAL A 27 2.22 -0.22 -8.21
CA VAL A 27 2.59 1.10 -8.75
C VAL A 27 3.97 1.03 -9.38
N SER A 28 4.11 1.51 -10.62
CA SER A 28 5.40 1.56 -11.32
C SER A 28 5.53 2.72 -12.29
N GLN A 29 6.64 3.46 -12.24
CA GLN A 29 6.90 4.58 -13.15
C GLN A 29 7.19 4.13 -14.58
N ASP A 30 7.76 2.92 -14.74
CA ASP A 30 8.05 2.31 -16.04
C ASP A 30 6.80 1.77 -16.76
N GLY A 31 5.63 1.83 -16.13
CA GLY A 31 4.36 1.33 -16.68
C GLY A 31 4.13 -0.18 -16.52
N SER A 32 5.04 -0.93 -15.89
CA SER A 32 4.87 -2.36 -15.62
C SER A 32 3.98 -2.67 -14.39
N GLY A 33 3.27 -1.67 -13.88
CA GLY A 33 2.31 -1.76 -12.78
C GLY A 33 0.92 -1.31 -13.22
N LYS A 34 -0.08 -1.46 -12.35
CA LYS A 34 -1.45 -0.99 -12.61
C LYS A 34 -1.56 0.53 -12.60
N PHE A 35 -0.76 1.21 -11.78
CA PHE A 35 -0.75 2.68 -11.69
C PHE A 35 0.67 3.22 -11.85
N LYS A 36 0.79 4.46 -12.33
CA LYS A 36 2.07 5.20 -12.37
C LYS A 36 2.27 6.12 -11.17
N ARG A 37 1.18 6.48 -10.47
CA ARG A 37 1.16 7.39 -9.31
C ARG A 37 0.66 6.65 -8.08
N ILE A 38 1.20 7.02 -6.91
CA ILE A 38 0.81 6.44 -5.63
C ILE A 38 -0.61 6.88 -5.26
N MET A 39 -0.96 8.14 -5.52
CA MET A 39 -2.30 8.67 -5.23
C MET A 39 -3.43 7.93 -5.95
N ASP A 40 -3.22 7.50 -7.19
CA ASP A 40 -4.22 6.75 -7.96
C ASP A 40 -4.48 5.37 -7.33
N ALA A 41 -3.42 4.72 -6.83
CA ALA A 41 -3.54 3.46 -6.13
C ALA A 41 -4.25 3.60 -4.77
N ILE A 42 -4.01 4.71 -4.05
CA ILE A 42 -4.71 5.03 -2.80
C ILE A 42 -6.20 5.31 -3.07
N ALA A 43 -6.52 6.01 -4.15
CA ALA A 43 -7.91 6.30 -4.53
C ALA A 43 -8.68 5.01 -4.87
N ALA A 44 -8.02 4.05 -5.52
CA ALA A 44 -8.59 2.75 -5.85
C ALA A 44 -8.86 1.84 -4.64
N ALA A 45 -8.21 2.09 -3.50
CA ALA A 45 -8.44 1.32 -2.28
C ALA A 45 -9.87 1.56 -1.76
N PRO A 46 -10.63 0.52 -1.36
CA PRO A 46 -11.94 0.71 -0.74
C PRO A 46 -11.82 1.44 0.60
N SER A 47 -12.75 2.37 0.86
CA SER A 47 -12.82 3.08 2.15
C SER A 47 -13.49 2.19 3.22
N HIS A 48 -13.04 2.29 4.48
CA HIS A 48 -13.58 1.51 5.62
C HIS A 48 -13.59 -0.02 5.42
N SER A 49 -12.66 -0.55 4.64
CA SER A 49 -12.59 -1.99 4.38
C SER A 49 -12.08 -2.74 5.61
N GLN A 50 -12.78 -3.81 6.01
CA GLN A 50 -12.30 -4.75 7.03
C GLN A 50 -11.12 -5.60 6.51
N LYS A 51 -10.97 -5.70 5.18
CA LYS A 51 -9.86 -6.37 4.50
C LYS A 51 -8.72 -5.38 4.24
N GLN A 52 -7.49 -5.85 4.43
CA GLN A 52 -6.28 -5.09 4.08
C GLN A 52 -6.21 -4.91 2.56
N PHE A 53 -5.85 -3.70 2.12
CA PHE A 53 -5.55 -3.40 0.73
C PHE A 53 -4.06 -3.10 0.60
N VAL A 54 -3.33 -3.97 -0.09
CA VAL A 54 -1.87 -3.94 -0.22
C VAL A 54 -1.48 -3.30 -1.54
N ILE A 55 -0.83 -2.14 -1.45
CA ILE A 55 -0.25 -1.42 -2.58
C ILE A 55 1.26 -1.71 -2.62
N PHE A 56 1.72 -2.40 -3.66
CA PHE A 56 3.16 -2.62 -3.88
C PHE A 56 3.75 -1.52 -4.76
N VAL A 57 4.68 -0.73 -4.24
CA VAL A 57 5.36 0.33 -5.00
C VAL A 57 6.73 -0.18 -5.45
N LYS A 58 6.94 -0.28 -6.77
CA LYS A 58 8.24 -0.68 -7.33
C LYS A 58 9.31 0.38 -7.02
N LYS A 59 10.57 -0.02 -7.07
CA LYS A 59 11.71 0.90 -6.89
C LYS A 59 11.59 2.06 -7.90
N GLY A 60 11.76 3.28 -7.42
CA GLY A 60 11.63 4.48 -8.25
C GLY A 60 11.55 5.75 -7.40
N VAL A 61 11.61 6.91 -8.04
CA VAL A 61 11.52 8.22 -7.39
C VAL A 61 10.19 8.86 -7.78
N TYR A 62 9.24 8.82 -6.86
CA TYR A 62 7.89 9.35 -7.05
C TYR A 62 7.81 10.78 -6.51
N LYS A 63 7.83 11.77 -7.41
CA LYS A 63 7.73 13.20 -7.05
C LYS A 63 6.26 13.61 -6.97
N GLU A 64 5.60 13.24 -5.89
CA GLU A 64 4.17 13.54 -5.66
C GLU A 64 3.89 13.89 -4.20
N TYR A 65 2.86 14.73 -3.97
CA TYR A 65 2.31 14.96 -2.65
C TYR A 65 1.30 13.86 -2.34
N VAL A 66 1.62 13.01 -1.36
CA VAL A 66 0.77 11.90 -0.95
C VAL A 66 -0.11 12.31 0.22
N LYS A 67 -1.43 12.18 0.06
CA LYS A 67 -2.42 12.37 1.12
C LYS A 67 -3.23 11.09 1.31
N ILE A 68 -3.28 10.60 2.54
CA ILE A 68 -4.10 9.46 2.93
C ILE A 68 -5.25 10.00 3.79
N ASP A 69 -6.47 9.96 3.25
CA ASP A 69 -7.64 10.39 4.01
C ASP A 69 -7.94 9.39 5.14
N LYS A 70 -8.48 9.90 6.27
CA LYS A 70 -8.80 9.07 7.46
C LYS A 70 -9.75 7.91 7.16
N THR A 71 -10.53 8.02 6.08
CA THR A 71 -11.48 6.98 5.62
C THR A 71 -10.78 5.79 4.97
N LYS A 72 -9.52 5.92 4.54
CA LYS A 72 -8.66 4.82 4.08
C LYS A 72 -8.06 4.07 5.26
N THR A 73 -8.93 3.65 6.17
CA THR A 73 -8.55 2.90 7.37
C THR A 73 -9.13 1.49 7.33
N ARG A 74 -8.44 0.56 7.99
CA ARG A 74 -8.90 -0.82 8.20
C ARG A 74 -9.98 -0.92 9.29
N ARG A 75 -10.24 0.17 10.02
CA ARG A 75 -11.19 0.19 11.13
C ARG A 75 -12.56 0.66 10.64
N ALA A 76 -13.59 -0.16 10.83
CA ALA A 76 -14.96 0.33 10.75
C ALA A 76 -15.14 1.49 11.76
N PRO A 77 -15.91 2.54 11.43
CA PRO A 77 -16.25 3.54 12.44
C PRO A 77 -16.86 2.82 13.65
N SER A 78 -16.30 3.06 14.84
CA SER A 78 -16.94 2.58 16.07
C SER A 78 -18.27 3.31 16.20
N ALA A 79 -19.36 2.56 16.12
CA ALA A 79 -20.69 3.03 16.51
C ALA A 79 -20.71 3.44 17.98
#